data_AF-A0A257PYK0-F1
#
_entry.id   AF-A0A257PYK0-F1
#
_cell.length_a   1.000
_cell.length_b   1.000
_cell.length_c   1.000
_cell.angle_alpha   90.00
_cell.angle_beta   90.00
_cell.angle_gamma   90.00
#
_symmetry.space_group_name_H-M   'P 1'
#
loop_
_entity.id
_entity.type
_entity.pdbx_description
1 polymer ?
#
loop_
_entity_poly.entity_id
_entity_poly.type
_entity_poly.pdbx_seq_one_letter_code
_entity_poly.pdbx_strand_id
1 'polypeptide(L)'
;MNPWLLSVIAWLPPLALPLWVAARGSLPARLVAVQLATNVTILILVLTSFAFDQTILIDLPLTLAALSLPGTLMLALFIERWL
;
A
#
# COMPACT_ATOMS: atom_id res chain seq x y z
N MET A 1 -0.60 16.03 -20.61
CA MET A 1 -0.99 15.01 -19.60
C MET A 1 -0.61 15.54 -18.23
N ASN A 2 -1.47 15.42 -17.22
CA ASN A 2 -1.15 15.85 -15.86
C ASN A 2 0.04 15.01 -15.34
N PRO A 3 1.19 15.60 -14.97
CA PRO A 3 2.36 14.85 -14.48
C PRO A 3 2.01 13.96 -13.28
N TRP A 4 1.06 14.36 -12.44
CA TRP A 4 0.57 13.56 -11.33
C TRP A 4 -0.14 12.28 -11.78
N LEU A 5 -0.93 12.37 -12.84
CA LEU A 5 -1.65 11.22 -13.41
C LEU A 5 -0.69 10.23 -14.09
N LEU A 6 0.37 10.75 -14.74
CA LEU A 6 1.46 9.91 -15.24
C LEU A 6 2.17 9.16 -14.11
N SER A 7 2.44 9.84 -12.99
CA SER A 7 3.02 9.21 -11.81
C SER A 7 2.12 8.10 -11.25
N VAL A 8 0.81 8.33 -11.13
CA VAL A 8 -0.15 7.29 -10.71
C VAL A 8 -0.04 6.05 -11.59
N ILE A 9 -0.04 6.21 -12.92
CA ILE A 9 0.09 5.09 -13.87
C ILE A 9 1.44 4.38 -13.70
N ALA A 10 2.52 5.14 -13.51
CA ALA A 10 3.87 4.59 -13.34
C ALA A 10 4.01 3.74 -12.07
N TRP A 11 3.19 3.98 -11.04
CA TRP A 11 3.17 3.21 -9.80
C TRP A 11 2.30 1.94 -9.86
N LEU A 12 1.50 1.73 -10.92
CA LEU A 12 0.69 0.51 -11.06
C LEU A 12 1.52 -0.78 -11.24
N PRO A 13 2.58 -0.82 -12.08
CA PRO A 13 3.41 -2.03 -12.17
C PRO A 13 4.16 -2.37 -10.86
N PRO A 14 4.76 -1.40 -10.13
CA PRO A 14 5.28 -1.64 -8.79
C PRO A 14 4.27 -2.14 -7.77
N LEU A 15 2.97 -1.82 -7.93
CA LEU A 15 1.89 -2.37 -7.09
C LEU A 15 1.53 -3.81 -7.47
N ALA A 16 1.57 -4.16 -8.76
CA ALA A 16 1.19 -5.49 -9.24
C ALA A 16 2.09 -6.60 -8.70
N LEU A 17 3.41 -6.35 -8.59
CA LEU A 17 4.39 -7.30 -8.08
C LEU A 17 4.10 -7.77 -6.63
N PRO A 18 3.98 -6.87 -5.63
CA PRO A 18 3.65 -7.28 -4.27
C PRO A 18 2.25 -7.89 -4.16
N LEU A 19 1.26 -7.44 -4.95
CA LEU A 19 -0.05 -8.12 -4.99
C LEU A 19 0.06 -9.58 -5.43
N TRP A 20 0.88 -9.86 -6.43
CA TRP A 20 1.12 -11.22 -6.90
C TRP A 20 1.81 -12.09 -5.84
N VAL A 21 2.83 -11.56 -5.16
CA VAL A 21 3.52 -12.27 -4.06
C VAL A 21 2.60 -12.45 -2.86
N ALA A 22 1.78 -11.46 -2.52
CA ALA A 22 0.80 -11.57 -1.43
C ALA A 22 -0.23 -12.68 -1.67
N ALA A 23 -0.56 -12.97 -2.93
CA ALA A 23 -1.48 -14.04 -3.30
C ALA A 23 -0.85 -15.44 -3.30
N ARG A 24 0.45 -15.57 -3.63
CA ARG A 24 1.08 -16.89 -3.91
C ARG A 24 2.31 -17.24 -3.07
N GLY A 25 2.86 -16.30 -2.30
CA GLY A 25 4.10 -16.47 -1.56
C GLY A 25 3.98 -17.34 -0.31
N SER A 26 5.11 -17.60 0.34
CA SER A 26 5.15 -18.17 1.69
C SER A 26 4.60 -17.19 2.73
N LEU A 27 4.20 -17.68 3.90
CA LEU A 27 3.58 -16.88 4.96
C LEU A 27 4.37 -15.59 5.31
N PRO A 28 5.71 -15.64 5.52
CA PRO A 28 6.51 -14.44 5.75
C PRO A 28 6.59 -13.52 4.52
N ALA A 29 6.73 -14.09 3.32
CA ALA A 29 6.78 -13.32 2.08
C ALA A 29 5.46 -12.59 1.80
N ARG A 30 4.32 -13.21 2.15
CA ARG A 30 2.98 -12.61 2.00
C ARG A 30 2.83 -11.40 2.91
N LEU A 31 3.28 -11.47 4.17
CA LEU A 31 3.25 -10.31 5.06
C LEU A 31 4.04 -9.12 4.50
N VAL A 32 5.29 -9.36 4.08
CA VAL A 32 6.15 -8.32 3.53
C VAL A 32 5.54 -7.75 2.25
N ALA A 33 4.98 -8.60 1.40
CA ALA A 33 4.32 -8.19 0.18
C ALA A 33 3.06 -7.34 0.44
N VAL A 34 2.23 -7.71 1.42
CA VAL A 34 1.08 -6.89 1.84
C VAL A 34 1.54 -5.54 2.39
N GLN A 35 2.59 -5.49 3.22
CA GLN A 35 3.12 -4.22 3.73
C GLN A 35 3.62 -3.32 2.59
N LEU A 36 4.34 -3.89 1.61
CA LEU A 36 4.81 -3.15 0.44
C LEU A 36 3.66 -2.66 -0.42
N ALA A 37 2.67 -3.51 -0.71
CA ALA A 37 1.46 -3.14 -1.47
C ALA A 37 0.69 -2.01 -0.79
N THR A 38 0.53 -2.06 0.54
CA THR A 38 -0.09 -1.02 1.35
C THR A 38 0.66 0.31 1.20
N ASN A 39 1.99 0.31 1.34
CA ASN A 39 2.81 1.51 1.18
C ASN A 39 2.70 2.12 -0.23
N VAL A 40 2.76 1.28 -1.28
CA VAL A 40 2.58 1.74 -2.67
C VAL A 40 1.18 2.29 -2.89
N THR A 41 0.15 1.67 -2.29
CA THR A 41 -1.23 2.15 -2.37
C THR A 41 -1.40 3.52 -1.70
N ILE A 42 -0.78 3.74 -0.54
CA ILE A 42 -0.76 5.06 0.12
C ILE A 42 -0.18 6.12 -0.83
N LEU A 43 0.96 5.83 -1.46
CA LEU A 43 1.59 6.75 -2.41
C LEU A 43 0.69 7.03 -3.62
N ILE A 44 0.05 6.01 -4.20
CA ILE A 44 -0.89 6.17 -5.30
C ILE A 44 -2.07 7.06 -4.88
N LEU A 45 -2.64 6.84 -3.70
CA LEU A 45 -3.76 7.64 -3.18
C LEU A 45 -3.37 9.11 -2.95
N VAL A 46 -2.17 9.37 -2.41
CA VAL A 46 -1.62 10.73 -2.29
C VAL A 46 -1.44 11.37 -3.66
N LEU A 47 -0.82 10.68 -4.62
CA LEU A 47 -0.68 11.21 -5.98
C LEU A 47 -2.03 11.47 -6.65
N THR A 48 -3.04 10.67 -6.30
CA THR A 48 -4.41 10.82 -6.80
C THR A 48 -5.08 12.09 -6.28
N SER A 49 -4.82 12.51 -5.03
CA SER A 49 -5.34 13.80 -4.52
C SER A 49 -4.80 14.98 -5.32
N PHE A 50 -3.52 14.94 -5.71
CA PHE A 50 -2.91 15.94 -6.60
C PHE A 50 -3.38 15.83 -8.04
N ALA A 51 -3.61 14.61 -8.55
CA ALA A 51 -4.05 14.39 -9.92
C ALA A 51 -5.46 14.94 -10.18
N PHE A 52 -6.35 14.89 -9.18
CA PHE A 52 -7.72 15.36 -9.26
C PHE A 52 -7.97 16.73 -8.61
N ASP A 53 -6.94 17.33 -8.01
CA ASP A 53 -7.04 18.62 -7.30
C ASP A 53 -8.13 18.63 -6.21
N GLN A 54 -8.27 17.50 -5.51
CA GLN A 54 -9.27 17.29 -4.46
C GLN A 54 -8.60 16.99 -3.13
N THR A 55 -8.54 18.00 -2.26
CA THR A 55 -7.92 17.89 -0.93
C THR A 55 -8.58 16.83 -0.05
N ILE A 56 -9.90 16.61 -0.18
CA ILE A 56 -10.64 15.60 0.60
C ILE A 56 -10.12 14.17 0.39
N LEU A 57 -9.42 13.91 -0.73
CA LEU A 57 -8.85 12.59 -1.01
C LEU A 57 -7.59 12.29 -0.17
N ILE A 58 -7.02 13.26 0.56
CA ILE A 58 -5.82 13.05 1.38
C ILE A 58 -6.11 12.35 2.71
N ASP A 59 -7.34 12.42 3.22
CA ASP A 59 -7.71 11.85 4.52
C ASP A 59 -7.60 10.31 4.50
N LEU A 60 -7.90 9.70 3.36
CA LEU A 60 -7.83 8.26 3.16
C LEU A 60 -6.39 7.71 3.25
N PRO A 61 -5.39 8.18 2.47
CA PRO A 61 -4.02 7.72 2.59
C PRO A 61 -3.41 8.02 3.96
N LEU A 62 -3.77 9.14 4.60
CA LEU A 62 -3.31 9.46 5.96
C LEU A 62 -3.82 8.45 6.99
N THR A 63 -5.11 8.13 6.93
CA THR A 63 -5.73 7.13 7.82
C THR A 63 -5.12 5.76 7.58
N LEU A 64 -4.92 5.37 6.31
CA LEU A 64 -4.35 4.08 5.95
C LEU A 64 -2.88 3.97 6.38
N ALA A 65 -2.09 5.06 6.26
CA ALA A 65 -0.74 5.14 6.77
C ALA A 65 -0.69 4.94 8.28
N ALA A 66 -1.56 5.62 9.03
CA ALA A 66 -1.64 5.48 10.49
C ALA A 66 -2.01 4.05 10.92
N LEU A 67 -2.89 3.38 10.19
CA LEU A 67 -3.32 2.01 10.49
C LEU A 67 -2.34 0.93 9.99
N SER A 68 -1.52 1.23 8.98
CA SER A 68 -0.62 0.24 8.37
C SER A 68 0.39 -0.35 9.36
N LEU A 69 0.98 0.50 10.21
CA LEU A 69 1.97 0.08 11.20
C LEU A 69 1.38 -0.84 12.28
N PRO A 70 0.33 -0.44 13.03
CA PRO A 70 -0.24 -1.32 14.05
C PRO A 70 -0.83 -2.60 13.43
N GLY A 71 -1.46 -2.52 12.26
CA GLY A 71 -2.02 -3.70 11.58
C GLY A 71 -0.95 -4.74 11.25
N THR A 72 0.18 -4.30 10.69
CA THR A 72 1.27 -5.20 10.32
C THR A 72 2.02 -5.75 11.52
N LEU A 73 2.20 -4.95 12.59
CA LEU A 73 2.76 -5.45 13.85
C LEU A 73 1.88 -6.50 14.50
N MET A 74 0.56 -6.32 14.51
CA MET A 74 -0.35 -7.34 15.05
C MET A 74 -0.27 -8.65 14.27
N LEU A 75 -0.20 -8.59 12.94
CA LEU A 75 -0.05 -9.78 12.10
C LEU A 75 1.32 -10.44 12.27
N ALA A 76 2.39 -9.65 12.37
CA ALA A 76 3.74 -10.16 12.63
C ALA A 76 3.83 -10.87 13.98
N LEU A 77 3.29 -10.24 15.04
CA LEU A 77 3.21 -10.84 16.37
C LEU A 77 2.38 -12.13 16.36
N PHE A 78 1.28 -12.14 15.61
CA PHE A 78 0.45 -13.33 15.49
C PHE A 78 1.22 -14.49 14.87
N ILE A 79 1.98 -14.22 13.81
CA ILE A 79 2.77 -15.23 13.12
C ILE A 79 3.96 -15.69 13.96
N GLU A 80 4.63 -14.81 14.70
CA GLU A 80 5.74 -15.19 15.58
C GLU A 80 5.29 -16.05 16.77
N ARG A 81 4.11 -15.78 17.33
CA ARG A 81 3.65 -16.41 18.58
C ARG A 81 2.75 -17.63 18.39
N TRP A 82 2.03 -17.74 17.28
CA TRP A 82 0.93 -18.71 17.15
C TRP A 82 1.02 -19.64 15.94
N LEU A 83 1.88 -19.34 14.96
CA LEU A 83 2.03 -20.09 13.69
C LEU A 83 3.47 -20.61 13.53
#